data_AF-A0A2H5Y3E6-F1
#
_entry.id   AF-A0A2H5Y3E6-F1
#
_cell.length_a   1.000
_cell.length_b   1.000
_cell.length_c   1.000
_cell.angle_alpha   90.00
_cell.angle_beta   90.00
_cell.angle_gamma   90.00
#
_symmetry.space_group_name_H-M   'P 1'
#
loop_
_entity.id
_entity.type
_entity.pdbx_description
1 polymer ?
#
loop_
_entity_poly.entity_id
_entity_poly.type
_entity_poly.pdbx_seq_one_letter_code
_entity_poly.pdbx_strand_id
1 'polypeptide(L)' 'MDRQWIEDRLRTLRAEIARLVKEGEDEDGLRLRSLLAELERWESIRRETMWASRPPDLSHNI' A
#
# COMPACT_ATOMS: atom_id res chain seq x y z
N MET A 1 -11.40 10.03 -1.95
CA MET A 1 -10.02 9.68 -1.59
C MET A 1 -9.27 9.51 -2.90
N ASP A 2 -8.26 10.34 -3.14
CA ASP A 2 -7.64 10.43 -4.46
C ASP A 2 -6.53 9.40 -4.64
N ARG A 3 -6.39 8.87 -5.85
CA ARG A 3 -5.33 7.90 -6.21
C ARG A 3 -3.94 8.42 -5.83
N GLN A 4 -3.68 9.70 -6.06
CA GLN A 4 -2.41 10.34 -5.71
C GLN A 4 -2.10 10.24 -4.22
N TRP A 5 -3.12 10.44 -3.38
CA TRP A 5 -2.97 10.38 -1.93
C TRP A 5 -2.65 8.94 -1.45
N ILE A 6 -3.25 7.92 -2.07
CA ILE A 6 -2.92 6.51 -1.80
C ILE A 6 -1.45 6.21 -2.14
N GLU A 7 -0.98 6.66 -3.31
CA GLU A 7 0.42 6.46 -3.71
C GLU A 7 1.40 7.17 -2.79
N ASP A 8 1.10 8.39 -2.34
CA ASP A 8 1.95 9.13 -1.42
C ASP A 8 2.00 8.50 -0.03
N ARG A 9 0.87 7.95 0.45
CA ARG A 9 0.85 7.18 1.69
C ARG A 9 1.71 5.91 1.58
N LEU A 10 1.59 5.16 0.48
CA LEU A 10 2.40 3.97 0.22
C LEU A 10 3.89 4.30 0.12
N ARG A 11 4.25 5.41 -0.54
CA ARG A 11 5.63 5.88 -0.63
C ARG A 11 6.22 6.19 0.74
N THR A 12 5.44 6.85 1.59
CA THR A 12 5.83 7.21 2.96
C THR A 12 6.07 5.96 3.81
N LEU A 13 5.15 5.00 3.77
CA LEU A 13 5.28 3.74 4.51
C LEU A 13 6.52 2.94 4.08
N ARG A 14 6.76 2.84 2.77
CA ARG A 14 7.96 2.15 2.25
C ARG A 14 9.25 2.83 2.68
N ALA A 15 9.30 4.16 2.68
CA ALA A 15 10.46 4.91 3.14
C ALA A 15 10.71 4.69 4.64
N GLU A 16 9.65 4.70 5.46
CA GLU A 16 9.76 4.48 6.90
C GLU A 16 10.22 3.06 7.23
N ILE A 17 9.67 2.05 6.55
CA ILE A 17 10.12 0.64 6.67
C ILE A 17 11.60 0.51 6.28
N ALA A 18 11.99 1.09 5.14
CA ALA A 18 13.38 1.04 4.68
C ALA A 18 14.34 1.71 5.67
N ARG A 19 13.95 2.85 6.24
CA ARG A 19 14.71 3.54 7.29
C ARG A 19 14.87 2.65 8.52
N LEU A 20 13.77 2.08 9.00
CA LEU A 20 13.75 1.25 10.21
C LEU A 20 14.59 -0.02 10.07
N VAL A 21 14.52 -0.69 8.91
CA VAL A 21 15.36 -1.86 8.61
C VAL A 21 16.84 -1.48 8.51
N LYS A 22 17.17 -0.33 7.93
CA LYS A 22 18.55 0.13 7.77
C LYS A 22 19.18 0.53 9.09
N GLU A 23 18.43 1.24 9.93
CA GLU A 23 18.93 1.80 11.19
C GLU A 23 18.86 0.79 12.34
N GLY A 24 18.09 -0.29 12.18
CA GLY A 24 17.95 -1.32 13.21
C GLY A 24 17.21 -0.83 14.46
N GLU A 25 16.44 0.27 14.37
CA GLU A 25 15.77 0.95 15.50
C GLU A 25 14.57 0.17 16.09
N ASP A 26 14.41 -1.12 15.80
CA ASP A 26 13.26 -1.92 16.20
C ASP A 26 13.69 -3.32 16.65
N GLU A 27 14.32 -3.36 17.83
CA GLU A 27 14.89 -4.57 18.43
C GLU A 27 13.85 -5.71 18.57
N ASP A 28 12.60 -5.38 18.90
CA ASP A 28 11.50 -6.34 19.04
C ASP A 28 10.73 -6.60 17.74
N GLY A 29 11.02 -5.83 16.67
CA GLY A 29 10.32 -5.90 15.39
C GLY A 29 8.84 -5.46 15.45
N LEU A 30 8.39 -4.84 16.55
CA LEU A 30 6.99 -4.47 16.76
C LEU A 30 6.56 -3.35 15.82
N ARG A 31 7.43 -2.35 15.64
CA ARG A 31 7.14 -1.21 14.77
C ARG A 31 7.15 -1.62 13.30
N LEU A 32 8.09 -2.47 12.89
CA LEU A 32 8.19 -3.04 11.56
C LEU A 32 6.93 -3.84 11.22
N ARG A 33 6.49 -4.74 12.12
CA ARG A 33 5.27 -5.53 11.92
C ARG A 33 4.05 -4.63 11.75
N SER A 34 3.96 -3.56 12.53
CA SER A 34 2.85 -2.60 12.45
C SER A 34 2.85 -1.84 11.12
N LEU A 35 4.01 -1.37 10.67
CA LEU A 35 4.18 -0.67 9.39
C LEU A 35 3.91 -1.58 8.19
N LEU A 36 4.35 -2.84 8.24
CA LEU A 36 4.07 -3.83 7.20
C LEU A 36 2.59 -4.15 7.10
N ALA A 37 1.91 -4.34 8.24
CA ALA A 37 0.46 -4.55 8.26
C ALA A 37 -0.29 -3.34 7.71
N GLU A 38 0.19 -2.12 7.98
CA GLU A 38 -0.39 -0.91 7.39
C GLU A 38 -0.14 -0.83 5.88
N LEU A 39 1.07 -1.14 5.43
CA LEU A 39 1.41 -1.19 4.01
C LEU A 39 0.48 -2.14 3.26
N GLU A 40 0.26 -3.35 3.79
CA GLU A 40 -0.62 -4.34 3.16
C GLU A 40 -2.08 -3.86 3.04
N ARG A 41 -2.61 -3.18 4.07
CA ARG A 41 -3.94 -2.56 4.01
C ARG A 41 -4.03 -1.53 2.90
N TRP A 42 -3.05 -0.63 2.80
CA TRP A 42 -3.02 0.38 1.74
C TRP A 42 -2.85 -0.20 0.35
N GLU A 43 -2.10 -1.30 0.20
CA GLU A 43 -1.99 -1.98 -1.08
C GLU A 43 -3.31 -2.65 -1.49
N SER A 44 -4.11 -3.15 -0.55
CA SER A 44 -5.47 -3.63 -0.84
C SER A 44 -6.36 -2.49 -1.34
N ILE A 45 -6.38 -1.37 -0.62
CA ILE A 45 -7.15 -0.18 -1.02
C ILE A 45 -6.71 0.30 -2.42
N ARG A 46 -5.40 0.29 -2.71
CA ARG A 46 -4.88 0.64 -4.04
C ARG A 46 -5.41 -0.31 -5.12
N ARG A 47 -5.38 -1.63 -4.89
CA ARG A 47 -5.90 -2.63 -5.84
C ARG A 47 -7.40 -2.45 -6.09
N GLU A 48 -8.18 -2.26 -5.03
CA GLU A 48 -9.63 -2.03 -5.11
C GLU A 48 -9.94 -0.75 -5.89
N THR A 49 -9.21 0.33 -5.62
CA THR A 49 -9.36 1.62 -6.34
C THR A 49 -9.00 1.47 -7.82
N MET A 50 -7.93 0.74 -8.15
CA MET A 50 -7.54 0.48 -9.53
C MET A 50 -8.54 -0.42 -10.27
N TRP A 51 -9.09 -1.43 -9.61
CA TRP A 51 -10.12 -2.30 -10.17
C TRP A 51 -11.43 -1.53 -10.41
N ALA A 52 -11.86 -0.72 -9.45
CA ALA A 52 -13.07 0.10 -9.56
C ALA A 52 -12.97 1.17 -10.67
N SER A 53 -11.74 1.59 -11.00
CA SER A 53 -11.48 2.54 -12.09
C SER A 53 -11.34 1.86 -13.46
N ARG A 54 -11.33 0.52 -13.52
CA ARG A 54 -11.30 -0.22 -14.78
C ARG A 54 -12.74 -0.24 -15.33
N PRO A 55 -12.99 0.21 -16.57
CA PRO A 55 -14.31 0.07 -17.16
C PRO A 55 -14.72 -1.41 -17.13
N PRO A 56 -15.99 -1.74 -16.83
CA PRO A 56 -16.44 -3.11 -16.93
C PRO A 56 -16.14 -3.59 -18.35
N ASP A 57 -15.37 -4.67 -18.46
CA ASP A 57 -15.06 -5.27 -19.74
C ASP A 57 -16.41 -5.69 -20.35
N LEU A 58 -16.89 -4.92 -21.33
CA LEU A 58 -18.08 -5.22 -22.12
C LEU A 58 -17.75 -6.34 -23.13
N SER A 59 -17.11 -7.40 -22.67
CA SER A 59 -17.00 -8.65 -23.40
C SER A 59 -18.31 -9.43 -23.25
N HIS A 60 -19.41 -8.83 -23.71
CA HIS A 60 -20.63 -9.53 -24.12
C HIS A 60 -20.79 -9.26 -25.61
N ASN A 61 -20.28 -10.20 -26.40
CA ASN A 61 -20.54 -10.51 -27.81
C ASN A 61 -19.37 -11.46 -28.14
N ILE A 62 -19.59 -12.76 -28.27
CA ILE A 62 -20.34 -13.43 -29.35
C ILE A 62 -20.91 -14.76 -28.81
#